data_AF-A0A1Q7RHW5-F1
#
_entry.id   AF-A0A1Q7RHW5-F1
#
_cell.length_a   1.000
_cell.length_b   1.000
_cell.length_c   1.000
_cell.angle_alpha   90.00
_cell.angle_beta   90.00
_cell.angle_gamma   90.00
#
_symmetry.space_group_name_H-M   'P 1'
#
loop_
_entity.id
_entity.type
_entity.pdbx_description
1 polymer ?
#
loop_
_entity_poly.entity_id
_entity_poly.type
_entity_poly.pdbx_seq_one_letter_code
_entity_poly.pdbx_strand_id
1 'polypeptide(L)'
;MGQKGNLGTAYPVDYIKENLGYCSLLKKRYRQGIAIILEALQISLANGNTRCLVECYQDLCFAYMQLKELKQAEEHGEKALKIAAEKDYKDILKNCYYLLGEVNLLMGNEERSDFYFDRLQEFYPHLPVLKQFLRTFDVSNIINLKNPF
;
A
#
# COMPACT_ATOMS: atom_id res chain seq x y z
N MET A 1 34.37 27.73 5.65
CA MET A 1 32.95 27.51 5.31
C MET A 1 32.87 26.33 4.36
N GLY A 2 32.70 25.13 4.92
CA GLY A 2 32.77 23.89 4.15
C GLY A 2 31.46 23.62 3.44
N GLN A 3 31.43 23.83 2.13
CA GLN A 3 30.52 23.10 1.25
C GLN A 3 30.88 21.61 1.35
N LYS A 4 30.13 20.85 2.14
CA LYS A 4 30.07 19.40 1.95
C LYS A 4 29.13 19.14 0.79
N GLY A 5 29.68 19.21 -0.43
CA GLY A 5 29.10 18.52 -1.57
C GLY A 5 29.10 17.02 -1.26
N ASN A 6 27.92 16.47 -1.00
CA ASN A 6 27.74 15.02 -0.90
C ASN A 6 27.24 14.53 -2.28
N LEU A 7 28.15 14.52 -3.26
CA LEU A 7 27.91 13.88 -4.54
C LEU A 7 28.58 12.51 -4.51
N GLY A 8 27.79 11.43 -4.48
CA GLY A 8 28.30 10.08 -4.71
C GLY A 8 27.40 8.96 -4.19
N THR A 9 26.55 8.44 -5.08
CA THR A 9 25.94 7.10 -5.03
C THR A 9 25.02 6.77 -3.84
N ALA A 10 23.82 7.36 -3.79
CA ALA A 10 22.76 6.77 -2.99
C ALA A 10 21.74 6.18 -3.96
N TYR A 11 21.83 4.88 -4.24
CA TYR A 11 20.58 4.18 -4.52
C TYR A 11 19.63 4.54 -3.39
N PRO A 12 18.42 5.01 -3.68
CA PRO A 12 17.54 5.51 -2.64
C PRO A 12 17.25 4.32 -1.69
N VAL A 13 17.91 4.35 -0.53
CA VAL A 13 17.99 3.23 0.44
C VAL A 13 16.61 2.89 0.97
N ASP A 14 15.74 3.90 1.03
CA ASP A 14 14.31 3.77 1.21
C ASP A 14 13.70 2.81 0.18
N TYR A 15 13.85 3.02 -1.13
CA TYR A 15 13.31 2.09 -2.14
C TYR A 15 13.90 0.68 -2.04
N ILE A 16 15.18 0.52 -1.70
CA ILE A 16 15.77 -0.81 -1.52
C ILE A 16 15.13 -1.52 -0.32
N LYS A 17 15.01 -0.83 0.81
CA LYS A 17 14.40 -1.38 2.03
C LYS A 17 12.93 -1.66 1.80
N GLU A 18 12.20 -0.74 1.18
CA GLU A 18 10.79 -0.89 0.83
C GLU A 18 10.58 -2.16 0.00
N ASN A 19 11.34 -2.35 -1.10
CA ASN A 19 11.24 -3.55 -1.93
C ASN A 19 11.64 -4.83 -1.18
N LEU A 20 12.70 -4.79 -0.35
CA LEU A 20 13.11 -5.92 0.47
C LEU A 20 12.02 -6.31 1.51
N GLY A 21 11.39 -5.28 2.08
CA GLY A 21 10.25 -5.37 2.95
C GLY A 21 9.08 -6.05 2.24
N TYR A 22 8.70 -5.55 1.07
CA TYR A 22 7.65 -6.13 0.22
C TYR A 22 7.93 -7.59 -0.13
N CYS A 23 9.15 -7.92 -0.56
CA CYS A 23 9.58 -9.30 -0.79
C CYS A 23 9.42 -10.18 0.45
N SER A 24 9.66 -9.64 1.65
CA SER A 24 9.44 -10.37 2.90
C SER A 24 7.95 -10.62 3.16
N LEU A 25 7.08 -9.64 2.82
CA LEU A 25 5.62 -9.82 2.88
C LEU A 25 5.14 -10.90 1.92
N LEU A 26 5.64 -10.93 0.68
CA LEU A 26 5.32 -11.99 -0.31
C LEU A 26 5.74 -13.39 0.16
N LYS A 27 6.79 -13.48 0.98
CA LYS A 27 7.23 -14.73 1.62
C LYS A 27 6.49 -15.02 2.95
N LYS A 28 5.41 -14.30 3.24
CA LYS A 28 4.59 -14.39 4.46
C LYS A 28 5.36 -14.13 5.76
N ARG A 29 6.52 -13.45 5.67
CA ARG A 29 7.33 -13.03 6.82
C ARG A 29 6.88 -11.64 7.29
N TYR A 30 5.61 -11.52 7.64
CA TYR A 30 4.96 -10.22 7.83
C TYR A 30 5.64 -9.33 8.87
N ARG A 31 5.95 -9.85 10.05
CA ARG A 31 6.63 -9.05 11.11
C ARG A 31 8.01 -8.55 10.67
N GLN A 32 8.76 -9.36 9.91
CA GLN A 32 10.05 -8.95 9.35
C GLN A 32 9.87 -7.89 8.27
N GLY A 33 8.92 -8.08 7.35
CA GLY A 33 8.62 -7.11 6.30
C GLY A 33 8.19 -5.76 6.87
N ILE A 34 7.28 -5.77 7.86
CA ILE A 34 6.82 -4.57 8.58
C ILE A 34 8.00 -3.79 9.17
N ALA A 35 8.91 -4.47 9.88
CA ALA A 35 10.07 -3.80 10.47
C ALA A 35 10.92 -3.08 9.41
N ILE A 36 11.20 -3.76 8.29
CA ILE A 36 12.00 -3.19 7.20
C ILE A 36 11.27 -2.03 6.50
N ILE A 37 9.95 -2.15 6.28
CA ILE A 37 9.15 -1.11 5.63
C ILE A 37 9.03 0.12 6.53
N LEU A 38 8.91 -0.06 7.86
CA LEU A 38 8.93 1.08 8.79
C LEU A 38 10.26 1.84 8.75
N GLU A 39 11.39 1.15 8.59
CA GLU A 39 12.67 1.82 8.37
C GLU A 39 12.68 2.61 7.05
N ALA A 40 12.19 2.01 5.96
CA ALA A 40 12.07 2.68 4.66
C ALA A 40 11.16 3.91 4.74
N LEU A 41 10.05 3.82 5.48
CA LEU A 41 9.11 4.92 5.71
C LEU A 41 9.80 6.10 6.40
N GLN A 42 10.58 5.85 7.46
CA GLN A 42 11.31 6.90 8.18
C GLN A 42 12.36 7.58 7.31
N ILE A 43 13.10 6.81 6.51
CA ILE A 43 14.08 7.35 5.56
C ILE A 43 13.39 8.18 4.47
N SER A 44 12.27 7.67 3.91
CA SER A 44 11.48 8.38 2.89
C SER A 44 10.98 9.71 3.42
N LEU A 45 10.50 9.74 4.66
CA LEU A 45 10.03 10.96 5.33
C LEU A 45 11.16 11.97 5.49
N ALA A 46 12.33 11.54 5.97
CA ALA A 46 13.50 12.40 6.16
C ALA A 46 14.03 12.97 4.84
N ASN A 47 13.95 12.19 3.75
CA ASN A 47 14.43 12.56 2.43
C ASN A 47 13.39 13.31 1.59
N GLY A 48 12.14 13.42 2.04
CA GLY A 48 11.03 13.96 1.25
C GLY A 48 10.65 13.10 0.04
N ASN A 49 11.01 11.82 0.02
CA ASN A 49 10.68 10.89 -1.06
C ASN A 49 9.21 10.48 -0.95
N THR A 50 8.32 11.32 -1.47
CA THR A 50 6.87 11.15 -1.31
C THR A 50 6.40 9.84 -1.94
N ARG A 51 6.93 9.45 -3.10
CA ARG A 51 6.49 8.23 -3.79
C ARG A 51 6.79 6.97 -2.95
N CYS A 52 8.02 6.81 -2.47
CA CYS A 52 8.37 5.69 -1.60
C CYS A 52 7.59 5.72 -0.27
N LEU A 53 7.32 6.92 0.26
CA LEU A 53 6.49 7.10 1.47
C LEU A 53 5.08 6.51 1.29
N VAL A 54 4.43 6.77 0.14
CA VAL A 54 3.09 6.21 -0.14
C VAL A 54 3.15 4.69 -0.30
N GLU A 55 4.14 4.17 -1.03
CA GLU A 55 4.33 2.72 -1.21
C GLU A 55 4.54 2.01 0.14
N CYS A 56 5.32 2.59 1.05
CA CYS A 56 5.48 2.07 2.41
C CYS A 56 4.14 1.99 3.16
N TYR A 57 3.31 3.03 3.09
CA TYR A 57 2.00 3.01 3.75
C TYR A 57 1.06 1.95 3.15
N GLN A 58 1.07 1.81 1.83
CA GLN A 58 0.29 0.79 1.13
C GLN A 58 0.73 -0.63 1.54
N ASP A 59 2.04 -0.89 1.62
CA ASP A 59 2.57 -2.19 2.02
C ASP A 59 2.30 -2.50 3.49
N LEU A 60 2.34 -1.50 4.37
CA LEU A 60 1.95 -1.66 5.77
C LEU A 60 0.46 -1.98 5.89
N CYS A 61 -0.41 -1.34 5.09
CA CYS A 61 -1.83 -1.68 5.03
C CYS A 61 -2.01 -3.18 4.72
N PHE A 62 -1.38 -3.67 3.66
CA PHE A 62 -1.41 -5.08 3.30
C PHE A 62 -0.85 -5.98 4.41
N ALA A 63 0.31 -5.64 4.98
CA ALA A 63 0.96 -6.46 5.99
C ALA A 63 0.11 -6.62 7.26
N TYR A 64 -0.48 -5.53 7.77
CA TYR A 64 -1.34 -5.56 8.95
C TYR A 64 -2.67 -6.26 8.66
N MET A 65 -3.22 -6.12 7.44
CA MET A 65 -4.39 -6.87 7.01
C MET A 65 -4.14 -8.39 7.06
N GLN A 66 -2.97 -8.84 6.58
CA GLN A 66 -2.57 -10.25 6.64
C GLN A 66 -2.37 -10.76 8.07
N LEU A 67 -1.96 -9.90 9.00
CA LEU A 67 -1.88 -10.21 10.44
C LEU A 67 -3.22 -10.10 11.19
N LYS A 68 -4.31 -9.73 10.52
CA LYS A 68 -5.62 -9.43 11.12
C LYS A 68 -5.58 -8.27 12.14
N GLU A 69 -4.58 -7.41 12.03
CA GLU A 69 -4.44 -6.17 12.79
C GLU A 69 -5.19 -5.04 12.04
N LEU A 70 -6.50 -5.22 11.85
CA LEU A 70 -7.30 -4.50 10.84
C LEU A 70 -7.37 -2.98 11.03
N LYS A 71 -7.39 -2.49 12.28
CA LYS A 71 -7.38 -1.04 12.55
C LYS A 71 -6.08 -0.37 12.07
N GLN A 72 -4.94 -1.01 12.30
CA GLN A 72 -3.65 -0.50 11.83
C GLN A 72 -3.56 -0.58 10.30
N ALA A 73 -4.12 -1.63 9.71
CA ALA A 73 -4.23 -1.76 8.27
C ALA A 73 -5.01 -0.58 7.67
N GLU A 74 -6.19 -0.28 8.22
CA GLU A 74 -7.04 0.83 7.78
C GLU A 74 -6.32 2.18 7.89
N GLU A 75 -5.69 2.47 9.04
CA GLU A 75 -4.96 3.73 9.25
C GLU A 75 -3.83 3.96 8.22
N HIS A 76 -3.08 2.90 7.89
CA HIS A 76 -2.02 3.00 6.89
C HIS A 76 -2.59 3.11 5.46
N GLY A 77 -3.66 2.37 5.16
CA GLY A 77 -4.36 2.45 3.88
C GLY A 77 -4.93 3.83 3.60
N GLU A 78 -5.55 4.48 4.60
CA GLU A 78 -6.11 5.83 4.47
C GLU A 78 -5.02 6.89 4.25
N LYS A 79 -3.87 6.75 4.93
CA LYS A 79 -2.70 7.62 4.70
C LYS A 79 -2.17 7.47 3.28
N ALA A 80 -2.03 6.23 2.79
CA ALA A 80 -1.61 5.97 1.42
C ALA A 80 -2.61 6.56 0.41
N LEU A 81 -3.91 6.29 0.60
CA LEU A 81 -4.98 6.76 -0.27
C LEU A 81 -4.97 8.29 -0.40
N LYS A 82 -4.88 9.00 0.73
CA LYS A 82 -4.86 10.46 0.75
C LYS A 82 -3.72 11.03 -0.08
N ILE A 83 -2.49 10.55 0.15
CA ILE A 83 -1.32 11.08 -0.56
C ILE A 83 -1.37 10.65 -2.04
N ALA A 84 -1.79 9.43 -2.35
CA ALA A 84 -1.93 8.95 -3.73
C ALA A 84 -2.92 9.80 -4.53
N ALA A 85 -4.05 10.20 -3.92
CA ALA A 85 -5.03 11.09 -4.52
C ALA A 85 -4.46 12.50 -4.74
N GLU A 86 -3.78 13.07 -3.74
CA GLU A 86 -3.14 14.39 -3.83
C GLU A 86 -2.03 14.46 -4.89
N LYS A 87 -1.34 13.34 -5.15
CA LYS A 87 -0.22 13.24 -6.11
C LYS A 87 -0.58 12.61 -7.46
N ASP A 88 -1.85 12.24 -7.67
CA ASP A 88 -2.33 11.51 -8.86
C ASP A 88 -1.55 10.21 -9.15
N TYR A 89 -1.16 9.49 -8.10
CA TYR A 89 -0.53 8.16 -8.20
C TYR A 89 -1.60 7.09 -8.43
N LYS A 90 -2.16 7.05 -9.64
CA LYS A 90 -3.31 6.19 -9.99
C LYS A 90 -3.10 4.71 -9.71
N ASP A 91 -1.88 4.23 -9.89
CA ASP A 91 -1.49 2.84 -9.67
C ASP A 91 -1.58 2.47 -8.18
N ILE A 92 -1.06 3.31 -7.28
CA ILE A 92 -1.20 3.14 -5.83
C ILE A 92 -2.65 3.40 -5.38
N LEU A 93 -3.33 4.37 -5.99
CA LEU A 93 -4.69 4.73 -5.65
C LEU A 93 -5.66 3.55 -5.82
N LYS A 94 -5.57 2.82 -6.95
CA LYS A 94 -6.32 1.59 -7.19
C LYS A 94 -6.05 0.53 -6.11
N ASN A 95 -4.78 0.32 -5.78
CA ASN A 95 -4.40 -0.64 -4.74
C ASN A 95 -4.95 -0.26 -3.37
N CYS A 96 -4.96 1.04 -3.03
CA CYS A 96 -5.51 1.52 -1.76
C CYS A 96 -7.03 1.29 -1.68
N TYR A 97 -7.76 1.53 -2.78
CA TYR A 97 -9.19 1.21 -2.83
C TYR A 97 -9.46 -0.29 -2.66
N TYR A 98 -8.68 -1.15 -3.31
CA TYR A 98 -8.77 -2.59 -3.09
C TYR A 98 -8.51 -2.94 -1.61
N LEU A 99 -7.36 -2.54 -1.06
CA LEU A 99 -6.94 -2.91 0.29
C LEU A 99 -7.92 -2.39 1.35
N LEU A 100 -8.39 -1.15 1.24
CA LEU A 100 -9.35 -0.58 2.20
C LEU A 100 -10.74 -1.22 2.08
N GLY A 101 -11.14 -1.63 0.88
CA GLY A 101 -12.33 -2.44 0.66
C GLY A 101 -12.25 -3.76 1.42
N GLU A 102 -11.17 -4.53 1.20
CA GLU A 102 -10.94 -5.80 1.89
C GLU A 102 -10.81 -5.66 3.41
N VAL A 103 -10.07 -4.66 3.89
CA VAL A 103 -9.93 -4.39 5.32
C VAL A 103 -11.31 -4.13 5.95
N ASN A 104 -12.16 -3.33 5.32
CA ASN A 104 -13.49 -3.04 5.84
C ASN A 104 -14.43 -4.25 5.73
N LEU A 105 -14.33 -5.06 4.68
CA LEU A 105 -15.05 -6.33 4.57
C LEU A 105 -14.69 -7.27 5.72
N LEU A 106 -13.39 -7.42 6.01
CA LEU A 106 -12.89 -8.23 7.14
C LEU A 106 -13.29 -7.67 8.50
N MET A 107 -13.52 -6.37 8.62
CA MET A 107 -14.04 -5.72 9.83
C MET A 107 -15.58 -5.86 9.97
N GLY A 108 -16.29 -6.30 8.93
CA GLY A 108 -17.75 -6.31 8.88
C GLY A 108 -18.39 -4.96 8.55
N ASN A 109 -17.59 -3.99 8.11
CA ASN A 109 -18.04 -2.65 7.73
C ASN A 109 -18.46 -2.62 6.24
N GLU A 110 -19.60 -3.26 5.95
CA GLU A 110 -20.09 -3.46 4.58
C GLU A 110 -20.22 -2.15 3.78
N GLU A 111 -20.75 -1.09 4.39
CA GLU A 111 -20.93 0.22 3.74
C GLU A 111 -19.60 0.83 3.28
N ARG A 112 -18.57 0.80 4.15
CA ARG A 112 -17.24 1.32 3.80
C ARG A 112 -16.54 0.43 2.78
N SER A 113 -16.69 -0.89 2.91
CA SER A 113 -16.18 -1.83 1.91
C SER A 113 -16.75 -1.52 0.53
N ASP A 114 -18.06 -1.33 0.44
CA ASP A 114 -18.75 -1.01 -0.79
C ASP A 114 -18.28 0.30 -1.39
N PHE A 115 -18.15 1.34 -0.57
CA PHE A 115 -17.62 2.63 -1.02
C PHE A 115 -16.25 2.47 -1.70
N TYR A 116 -15.32 1.75 -1.09
CA TYR A 116 -13.98 1.58 -1.67
C TYR A 116 -13.99 0.70 -2.92
N PHE A 117 -14.79 -0.37 -2.96
CA PHE A 117 -14.91 -1.19 -4.17
C PHE A 117 -15.63 -0.48 -5.31
N ASP A 118 -16.62 0.38 -5.05
CA ASP A 118 -17.25 1.22 -6.06
C ASP A 118 -16.23 2.20 -6.66
N ARG A 119 -15.37 2.81 -5.82
CA ARG A 119 -14.25 3.63 -6.30
C ARG A 119 -13.27 2.86 -7.15
N LEU A 120 -12.97 1.61 -6.79
CA LEU A 120 -12.12 0.76 -7.62
C LEU A 120 -12.79 0.40 -8.95
N GLN A 121 -14.10 0.11 -8.94
CA GLN A 121 -14.89 -0.24 -10.12
C GLN A 121 -14.86 0.84 -11.20
N GLU A 122 -14.79 2.13 -10.82
CA GLU A 122 -14.65 3.27 -11.74
C GLU A 122 -13.39 3.16 -12.64
N PHE A 123 -12.32 2.52 -12.17
CA PHE A 123 -11.09 2.31 -12.96
C PHE A 123 -11.18 1.15 -13.96
N TYR A 124 -12.15 0.26 -13.79
CA TYR A 124 -12.31 -0.95 -14.60
C TYR A 124 -13.73 -1.06 -15.17
N PRO A 125 -14.17 -0.10 -16.02
CA PRO A 125 -15.51 -0.13 -16.61
C PRO A 125 -15.74 -1.35 -17.52
N HIS A 126 -14.66 -1.98 -17.99
CA HIS A 126 -14.69 -3.20 -18.79
C HIS A 126 -14.87 -4.48 -17.95
N LEU A 127 -14.83 -4.38 -16.61
CA LEU A 127 -15.05 -5.48 -15.66
C LEU A 127 -16.31 -5.18 -14.81
N PRO A 128 -17.54 -5.27 -15.36
CA PRO A 128 -18.76 -4.77 -14.72
C PRO A 128 -19.15 -5.48 -13.41
N VAL A 129 -18.53 -6.62 -13.10
CA VAL A 129 -18.79 -7.41 -11.89
C VAL A 129 -17.61 -7.40 -10.92
N LEU A 130 -16.64 -6.49 -11.08
CA LEU A 130 -15.42 -6.46 -10.26
C LEU A 130 -15.75 -6.34 -8.76
N LYS A 131 -16.64 -5.42 -8.36
CA LYS A 131 -17.07 -5.30 -6.96
C LYS A 131 -17.65 -6.59 -6.42
N GLN A 132 -18.60 -7.21 -7.15
CA GLN A 132 -19.23 -8.45 -6.72
C GLN A 132 -18.22 -9.60 -6.61
N PHE A 133 -17.27 -9.66 -7.54
CA PHE A 133 -16.19 -10.64 -7.54
C PHE A 133 -15.30 -10.47 -6.29
N LEU A 134 -14.83 -9.26 -6.00
CA LEU A 134 -13.97 -8.98 -4.84
C LEU A 134 -14.69 -9.25 -3.51
N ARG A 135 -15.98 -8.92 -3.41
CA ARG A 135 -16.80 -9.27 -2.23
C ARG A 135 -16.94 -10.79 -2.00
N THR A 136 -16.81 -11.58 -3.06
CA THR A 136 -17.05 -13.03 -3.02
C THR A 136 -15.77 -13.83 -2.86
N PHE A 137 -14.66 -13.36 -3.43
CA PHE A 137 -13.41 -14.10 -3.52
C PHE A 137 -12.25 -13.34 -2.87
N ASP A 138 -11.61 -13.97 -1.89
CA ASP A 138 -10.34 -13.48 -1.34
C ASP A 138 -9.22 -13.65 -2.37
N VAL A 139 -8.83 -12.53 -2.97
CA VAL A 139 -7.72 -12.44 -3.92
C VAL A 139 -6.45 -11.86 -3.30
N SER A 140 -6.42 -11.64 -1.98
CA SER A 140 -5.29 -11.00 -1.28
C SER A 140 -3.99 -11.80 -1.39
N ASN A 141 -4.08 -13.11 -1.65
CA ASN A 141 -2.93 -14.00 -1.82
C ASN A 141 -2.32 -13.99 -3.23
N ILE A 142 -2.99 -13.41 -4.24
CA ILE A 142 -2.54 -13.42 -5.64
C ILE A 142 -2.30 -12.01 -6.20
N ILE A 143 -2.51 -10.98 -5.38
CA ILE A 143 -2.32 -9.59 -5.78
C ILE A 143 -0.86 -9.18 -5.67
N ASN A 144 -0.39 -8.45 -6.70
CA ASN A 144 0.91 -7.82 -6.74
C ASN A 144 0.74 -6.30 -6.73
N LEU A 145 1.12 -5.68 -5.62
CA LEU A 145 1.01 -4.24 -5.38
C LEU A 145 1.98 -3.42 -6.23
N LYS A 146 3.04 -4.06 -6.77
CA LYS A 146 4.06 -3.43 -7.61
C LYS A 146 3.79 -3.57 -9.12
N ASN A 147 2.75 -4.31 -9.50
CA ASN A 147 2.33 -4.41 -10.90
C ASN A 147 0.79 -4.41 -10.97
N PRO A 148 0.15 -3.25 -10.74
CA PRO A 148 -1.30 -3.16 -10.73
C PRO A 148 -1.85 -3.28 -12.16
N PHE A 149 -2.73 -4.26 -12.36
CA PHE A 149 -3.41 -4.55 -13.63
C PHE A 149 -4.23 -3.35 -14.14
#